data_AF-A0A0D7A447-F1
#
_entry.id   AF-A0A0D7A447-F1
#
_cell.length_a   1.000
_cell.length_b   1.000
_cell.length_c   1.000
_cell.angle_alpha   90.00
_cell.angle_beta   90.00
_cell.angle_gamma   90.00
#
_symmetry.space_group_name_H-M   'P 1'
#
loop_
_entity.id
_entity.type
_entity.pdbx_description
1 polymer ?
#
loop_
_entity_poly.entity_id
_entity_poly.type
_entity_poly.pdbx_seq_one_letter_code
_entity_poly.pdbx_strand_id
1 'polypeptide(L)'
;MSYTPMATYTATGNTFKDTYGSGRVVGKACGGVDGILGIGSVDLTEIEDRLRMAGTVSKTTTVPTVTDNLYFQGTIPTESSELLLHKLDFARSFVLQPSTSTEEVANGELTFGGTDNADYSSDISYTSITSTSPANDTTPLTSAGIVDTCTTLFMIASDAFATTTGLLTVTGAQYEALESMYLTMGDLRATTFQFTPNAQIWPRSLNSQLGGESDKIYLITADIGTTGGQGLDFIDGFVSLQRFCSVFSTTNSRVGMVNTKYTYATTN
;
A
#
# COMPACT_ATOMS: atom_id res chain seq x y z
N MET A 1 32.27 -18.64 -0.20
CA MET A 1 31.13 -19.33 0.45
C MET A 1 30.06 -19.54 -0.61
N SER A 2 29.66 -20.78 -0.84
CA SER A 2 28.53 -21.14 -1.70
C SER A 2 27.26 -21.08 -0.86
N TYR A 3 26.36 -20.15 -1.19
CA TYR A 3 25.00 -20.12 -0.65
C TYR A 3 24.11 -20.97 -1.56
N THR A 4 23.51 -22.01 -0.99
CA THR A 4 22.48 -22.81 -1.66
C THR A 4 21.19 -22.58 -0.86
N PRO A 5 20.25 -21.77 -1.35
CA PRO A 5 18.97 -21.61 -0.68
C PRO A 5 18.22 -22.94 -0.76
N MET A 6 17.91 -23.53 0.40
CA MET A 6 16.92 -24.60 0.50
C MET A 6 15.63 -23.97 1.02
N ALA A 7 14.66 -23.78 0.14
CA ALA A 7 13.28 -23.58 0.56
C ALA A 7 12.72 -24.94 1.01
N THR A 8 12.15 -25.00 2.21
CA THR A 8 11.33 -26.15 2.61
C THR A 8 9.90 -25.66 2.68
N TYR A 9 9.06 -26.17 1.77
CA TYR A 9 7.62 -25.90 1.82
C TYR A 9 6.93 -27.00 2.62
N THR A 10 5.98 -26.62 3.46
CA THR A 10 4.97 -27.55 3.97
C THR A 10 3.62 -27.00 3.58
N ALA A 11 2.98 -27.61 2.59
CA ALA A 11 1.61 -27.27 2.23
C ALA A 11 0.66 -27.91 3.26
N THR A 12 -0.07 -27.07 4.00
CA THR A 12 -1.22 -27.50 4.80
C THR A 12 -2.44 -26.73 4.31
N GLY A 13 -3.11 -27.25 3.27
CA GLY A 13 -4.32 -26.63 2.71
C GLY A 13 -4.06 -25.27 2.06
N ASN A 14 -4.96 -24.30 2.29
CA ASN A 14 -4.96 -22.97 1.65
C ASN A 14 -4.06 -21.94 2.36
N THR A 15 -3.16 -22.37 3.24
CA THR A 15 -2.26 -21.48 3.98
C THR A 15 -0.82 -21.74 3.57
N PHE A 16 -0.15 -20.69 3.08
CA PHE A 16 1.26 -20.72 2.73
C PHE A 16 2.09 -20.28 3.95
N LYS A 17 3.00 -21.14 4.41
CA LYS A 17 4.08 -20.77 5.34
C LYS A 17 5.38 -20.81 4.56
N ASP A 18 5.90 -19.63 4.21
CA ASP A 18 7.26 -19.50 3.71
C ASP A 18 8.23 -19.40 4.89
N THR A 19 9.40 -20.00 4.75
CA THR A 19 10.53 -19.75 5.66
C THR A 19 11.74 -19.53 4.78
N TYR A 20 12.02 -18.27 4.49
CA TYR A 20 13.30 -17.89 3.90
C TYR A 20 14.40 -18.20 4.91
N GLY A 21 15.46 -18.87 4.43
CA GLY A 21 16.57 -19.34 5.25
C GLY A 21 17.07 -18.28 6.22
N SER A 22 17.43 -18.70 7.43
CA SER A 22 17.89 -17.85 8.52
C SER A 22 19.06 -16.95 8.10
N GLY A 23 18.75 -15.72 7.72
CA GLY A 23 19.69 -14.63 7.47
C GLY A 23 19.38 -13.49 8.43
N ARG A 24 20.37 -13.09 9.23
CA ARG A 24 20.23 -11.94 10.14
C ARG A 24 20.25 -10.66 9.31
N VAL A 25 19.08 -10.10 9.02
CA VAL A 25 18.95 -8.74 8.49
C VAL A 25 19.16 -7.78 9.66
N VAL A 26 20.31 -7.12 9.72
CA VAL A 26 20.50 -5.97 10.62
C VAL A 26 20.12 -4.71 9.84
N GLY A 27 18.82 -4.48 9.72
CA GLY A 27 18.25 -3.17 9.42
C GLY A 27 17.86 -2.50 10.74
N LYS A 28 17.92 -1.17 10.82
CA LYS A 28 17.30 -0.45 11.93
C LYS A 28 15.80 -0.75 11.85
N ALA A 29 15.32 -1.59 12.76
CA ALA A 29 13.94 -2.06 12.78
C ALA A 29 12.95 -0.90 12.64
N CYS A 30 12.07 -0.98 11.64
CA CYS A 30 10.76 -0.35 11.72
C CYS A 30 10.15 -0.88 13.03
N GLY A 31 9.77 0.01 13.96
CA GLY A 31 9.44 -0.38 15.33
C GLY A 31 8.45 -1.56 15.38
N GLY A 32 8.82 -2.62 16.11
CA GLY A 32 7.93 -3.76 16.38
C GLY A 32 7.88 -4.88 15.32
N VAL A 33 8.65 -4.84 14.23
CA VAL A 33 8.67 -5.92 13.21
C VAL A 33 10.06 -6.51 12.96
N ASP A 34 10.11 -7.77 12.50
CA ASP A 34 11.35 -8.49 12.17
C ASP A 34 11.96 -8.05 10.81
N GLY A 35 11.15 -7.50 9.91
CA GLY A 35 11.59 -7.11 8.56
C GLY A 35 10.46 -6.54 7.70
N ILE A 36 10.79 -6.30 6.43
CA ILE A 36 9.87 -5.77 5.41
C ILE A 36 9.71 -6.82 4.30
N LEU A 37 8.47 -7.16 3.98
CA LEU A 37 8.13 -7.93 2.79
C LEU A 37 7.97 -6.97 1.61
N GLY A 38 9.02 -6.86 0.79
CA GLY A 38 9.02 -6.01 -0.41
C GLY A 38 8.12 -6.55 -1.52
N ILE A 39 7.02 -5.84 -1.76
CA ILE A 39 6.00 -6.16 -2.78
C ILE A 39 5.87 -5.05 -3.84
N GLY A 40 6.83 -4.13 -3.89
CA GLY A 40 6.88 -3.05 -4.89
C GLY A 40 7.28 -3.56 -6.28
N SER A 41 7.63 -2.63 -7.19
CA SER A 41 8.26 -3.01 -8.46
C SER A 41 9.61 -3.68 -8.20
N VAL A 42 9.99 -4.62 -9.08
CA VAL A 42 11.34 -5.19 -9.11
C VAL A 42 12.41 -4.12 -9.37
N ASP A 43 12.04 -3.01 -10.02
CA ASP A 43 12.98 -1.92 -10.33
C ASP A 43 13.46 -1.21 -9.04
N LEU A 44 12.66 -1.21 -7.97
CA LEU A 44 13.08 -0.71 -6.65
C LEU A 44 14.13 -1.60 -5.97
N THR A 45 14.40 -2.77 -6.54
CA THR A 45 15.49 -3.65 -6.11
C THR A 45 16.75 -3.46 -6.93
N GLU A 46 16.76 -2.51 -7.88
CA GLU A 46 17.94 -2.18 -8.66
C GLU A 46 19.11 -1.83 -7.73
N ILE A 47 20.16 -2.63 -7.85
CA ILE A 47 21.39 -2.44 -7.10
C ILE A 47 22.23 -1.46 -7.92
N GLU A 48 22.04 -0.15 -7.69
CA GLU A 48 22.95 0.84 -8.26
C GLU A 48 24.39 0.59 -7.74
N ASP A 49 25.39 0.94 -8.54
CA ASP A 49 26.81 0.75 -8.19
C ASP A 49 27.22 1.41 -6.85
N ARG A 50 26.44 2.40 -6.36
CA ARG A 50 26.64 3.05 -5.04
C ARG A 50 25.97 2.30 -3.87
N LEU A 51 25.02 1.42 -4.18
CA LEU A 51 24.37 0.45 -3.29
C LEU A 51 24.84 -0.97 -3.57
N ARG A 52 26.05 -1.16 -4.10
CA ARG A 52 26.84 -2.36 -3.79
C ARG A 52 27.06 -2.39 -2.28
N MET A 53 26.03 -2.77 -1.53
CA MET A 53 26.13 -3.26 -0.18
C MET A 53 27.09 -4.44 -0.27
N ALA A 54 28.36 -4.17 -0.01
CA ALA A 54 29.41 -5.15 -0.06
C ALA A 54 29.05 -6.27 0.95
N GLY A 55 28.37 -7.31 0.48
CA GLY A 55 28.06 -8.51 1.25
C GLY A 55 26.58 -8.92 1.43
N THR A 56 25.56 -8.21 0.92
CA THR A 56 24.16 -8.68 1.06
C THR A 56 23.67 -9.49 -0.13
N VAL A 57 23.68 -8.90 -1.33
CA VAL A 57 23.32 -9.60 -2.58
C VAL A 57 24.46 -9.42 -3.57
N SER A 58 24.93 -10.51 -4.17
CA SER A 58 26.01 -10.48 -5.16
C SER A 58 25.58 -11.14 -6.46
N LYS A 59 26.09 -10.65 -7.59
CA LYS A 59 25.91 -11.22 -8.95
C LYS A 59 24.51 -11.02 -9.58
N THR A 60 23.77 -10.00 -9.17
CA THR A 60 22.53 -9.59 -9.86
C THR A 60 22.39 -8.08 -9.86
N THR A 61 21.66 -7.53 -10.84
CA THR A 61 21.31 -6.10 -10.93
C THR A 61 19.96 -5.80 -10.28
N THR A 62 19.08 -6.79 -10.17
CA THR A 62 17.78 -6.73 -9.48
C THR A 62 17.53 -8.01 -8.68
N VAL A 63 16.64 -7.96 -7.70
CA VAL A 63 16.19 -9.11 -6.90
C VAL A 63 14.69 -9.33 -7.17
N PRO A 64 14.30 -10.43 -7.84
CA PRO A 64 12.89 -10.73 -8.06
C PRO A 64 12.10 -10.73 -6.74
N THR A 65 10.94 -10.07 -6.72
CA THR A 65 10.08 -9.99 -5.54
C THR A 65 9.44 -11.34 -5.22
N VAL A 66 8.82 -11.48 -4.04
CA VAL A 66 8.06 -12.70 -3.69
C VAL A 66 6.96 -12.95 -4.72
N THR A 67 6.27 -11.88 -5.11
CA THR A 67 5.26 -11.91 -6.16
C THR A 67 5.88 -12.47 -7.45
N ASP A 68 7.01 -11.94 -7.92
CA ASP A 68 7.63 -12.37 -9.19
C ASP A 68 7.99 -13.86 -9.17
N ASN A 69 8.51 -14.33 -8.02
CA ASN A 69 8.84 -15.74 -7.84
C ASN A 69 7.59 -16.63 -7.85
N LEU A 70 6.50 -16.23 -7.16
CA LEU A 70 5.24 -16.97 -7.17
C LEU A 70 4.67 -17.10 -8.59
N TYR A 71 4.77 -16.04 -9.39
CA TYR A 71 4.37 -16.05 -10.79
C TYR A 71 5.27 -16.97 -11.63
N PHE A 72 6.59 -16.81 -11.51
CA PHE A 72 7.55 -17.61 -12.29
C PHE A 72 7.45 -19.10 -11.99
N GLN A 73 7.11 -19.47 -10.76
CA GLN A 73 6.89 -20.86 -10.34
C GLN A 73 5.52 -21.42 -10.74
N GLY A 74 4.62 -20.59 -11.29
CA GLY A 74 3.25 -20.98 -11.62
C GLY A 74 2.35 -21.24 -10.41
N THR A 75 2.75 -20.78 -9.21
CA THR A 75 2.00 -20.95 -7.96
C THR A 75 0.72 -20.12 -7.96
N ILE A 76 0.78 -18.96 -8.61
CA ILE A 76 -0.37 -18.10 -8.85
C ILE A 76 -0.71 -18.10 -10.34
N PRO A 77 -1.99 -17.91 -10.71
CA PRO A 77 -2.44 -18.10 -12.08
C PRO A 77 -1.67 -17.24 -13.08
N THR A 78 -1.21 -17.85 -14.17
CA THR A 78 -0.62 -17.18 -15.33
C THR A 78 -1.66 -16.92 -16.41
N GLU A 79 -2.62 -17.84 -16.58
CA GLU A 79 -3.70 -17.82 -17.57
C GLU A 79 -4.83 -18.73 -17.04
N SER A 80 -6.09 -18.31 -17.05
CA SER A 80 -7.19 -19.27 -17.19
C SER A 80 -7.52 -19.32 -18.67
N SER A 81 -7.32 -20.48 -19.28
CA SER A 81 -7.75 -20.75 -20.64
C SER A 81 -9.26 -20.55 -20.76
N GLU A 82 -9.69 -19.41 -21.28
CA GLU A 82 -10.82 -19.29 -22.21
C GLU A 82 -10.85 -17.90 -22.85
N LEU A 83 -11.19 -17.90 -24.15
CA LEU A 83 -11.14 -16.76 -25.06
C LEU A 83 -11.88 -15.51 -24.54
N LEU A 84 -11.33 -14.35 -24.91
CA LEU A 84 -11.91 -12.98 -24.96
C LEU A 84 -11.53 -12.02 -23.81
N LEU A 85 -10.44 -11.28 -24.06
CA LEU A 85 -10.25 -9.83 -23.80
C LEU A 85 -10.09 -9.31 -22.36
N HIS A 86 -10.09 -10.13 -21.32
CA HIS A 86 -9.57 -9.75 -20.00
C HIS A 86 -8.37 -10.62 -19.63
N LYS A 87 -7.18 -10.26 -20.12
CA LYS A 87 -5.92 -10.91 -19.73
C LYS A 87 -5.81 -10.88 -18.21
N LEU A 88 -5.79 -12.07 -17.61
CA LEU A 88 -5.72 -12.24 -16.16
C LEU A 88 -4.39 -11.70 -15.63
N ASP A 89 -4.51 -10.95 -14.55
CA ASP A 89 -3.43 -10.21 -13.94
C ASP A 89 -2.64 -11.09 -12.99
N PHE A 90 -1.30 -11.10 -13.14
CA PHE A 90 -0.43 -11.32 -11.99
C PHE A 90 -0.57 -10.10 -11.07
N ALA A 91 -1.63 -10.16 -10.25
CA ALA A 91 -2.03 -9.12 -9.33
C ALA A 91 -1.80 -9.53 -7.90
N ARG A 92 -1.69 -8.53 -7.03
CA ARG A 92 -1.82 -8.65 -5.59
C ARG A 92 -2.85 -7.64 -5.10
N SER A 93 -3.55 -7.96 -4.04
CA SER A 93 -4.52 -7.06 -3.45
C SER A 93 -4.44 -7.01 -1.93
N PHE A 94 -4.85 -5.86 -1.40
CA PHE A 94 -4.91 -5.60 0.02
C PHE A 94 -6.33 -5.22 0.41
N VAL A 95 -6.84 -5.90 1.43
CA VAL A 95 -8.03 -5.46 2.17
C VAL A 95 -7.56 -5.16 3.58
N LEU A 96 -7.54 -3.88 3.94
CA LEU A 96 -7.22 -3.42 5.28
C LEU A 96 -8.50 -2.93 5.96
N GLN A 97 -8.54 -2.98 7.29
CA GLN A 97 -9.72 -2.62 8.06
C GLN A 97 -9.39 -1.59 9.15
N PRO A 98 -10.29 -0.63 9.43
CA PRO A 98 -10.12 0.27 10.56
C PRO A 98 -9.95 -0.51 11.86
N SER A 99 -9.06 -0.04 12.73
CA SER A 99 -8.84 -0.61 14.06
C SER A 99 -8.95 0.48 15.12
N THR A 100 -9.60 0.12 16.23
CA THR A 100 -9.66 0.93 17.46
C THR A 100 -8.90 0.27 18.61
N SER A 101 -8.25 -0.86 18.35
CA SER A 101 -7.59 -1.71 19.35
C SER A 101 -6.09 -1.42 19.41
N THR A 102 -5.55 -1.34 20.62
CA THR A 102 -4.10 -1.34 20.87
C THR A 102 -3.50 -2.74 20.83
N GLU A 103 -4.34 -3.77 20.93
CA GLU A 103 -3.94 -5.16 20.74
C GLU A 103 -3.80 -5.48 19.26
N GLU A 104 -2.90 -6.42 18.94
CA GLU A 104 -2.74 -6.95 17.59
C GLU A 104 -4.00 -7.71 17.16
N VAL A 105 -4.67 -7.19 16.13
CA VAL A 105 -5.83 -7.83 15.51
C VAL A 105 -5.47 -8.15 14.06
N ALA A 106 -5.55 -9.43 13.70
CA ALA A 106 -5.40 -9.88 12.32
C ALA A 106 -6.67 -9.58 11.52
N ASN A 107 -6.84 -8.32 11.12
CA ASN A 107 -8.00 -7.83 10.38
C ASN A 107 -7.66 -7.40 8.94
N GLY A 108 -6.42 -7.54 8.50
CA GLY A 108 -6.01 -7.30 7.12
C GLY A 108 -5.82 -8.59 6.33
N GLU A 109 -5.92 -8.50 5.00
CA GLU A 109 -5.64 -9.59 4.06
C GLU A 109 -4.74 -9.10 2.91
N LEU A 110 -3.77 -9.94 2.55
CA LEU A 110 -2.98 -9.84 1.33
C LEU A 110 -3.25 -11.06 0.46
N THR A 111 -3.77 -10.84 -0.74
CA THR A 111 -4.04 -11.90 -1.71
C THR A 111 -3.05 -11.81 -2.88
N PHE A 112 -2.39 -12.93 -3.20
CA PHE A 112 -1.51 -13.06 -4.38
C PHE A 112 -2.24 -13.79 -5.51
N GLY A 113 -2.06 -13.32 -6.75
CA GLY A 113 -2.66 -13.90 -7.94
C GLY A 113 -4.05 -13.39 -8.30
N GLY A 114 -4.52 -12.33 -7.64
CA GLY A 114 -5.84 -11.77 -7.90
C GLY A 114 -6.41 -10.98 -6.73
N THR A 115 -7.71 -11.10 -6.57
CA THR A 115 -8.52 -10.39 -5.57
C THR A 115 -9.53 -11.33 -4.93
N ASP A 116 -9.89 -11.07 -3.68
CA ASP A 116 -11.03 -11.74 -3.04
C ASP A 116 -12.27 -10.84 -3.12
N ASN A 117 -13.26 -11.27 -3.92
CA ASN A 117 -14.52 -10.55 -4.10
C ASN A 117 -15.43 -10.58 -2.86
N ALA A 118 -15.08 -11.32 -1.80
CA ALA A 118 -15.88 -11.37 -0.58
C ALA A 118 -15.95 -10.00 0.15
N ASP A 119 -14.99 -9.10 -0.09
CA ASP A 119 -14.86 -7.85 0.65
C ASP A 119 -15.30 -6.58 -0.09
N TYR A 120 -15.68 -6.69 -1.37
CA TYR A 120 -16.21 -5.58 -2.17
C TYR A 120 -17.26 -6.04 -3.19
N SER A 121 -18.23 -5.18 -3.48
CA SER A 121 -19.42 -5.54 -4.28
C SER A 121 -19.53 -4.80 -5.61
N SER A 122 -18.54 -3.99 -5.97
CA SER A 122 -18.51 -3.18 -7.18
C SER A 122 -17.30 -3.51 -8.06
N ASP A 123 -17.33 -3.08 -9.31
CA ASP A 123 -16.19 -3.22 -10.22
C ASP A 123 -14.97 -2.43 -9.71
N ILE A 124 -13.78 -2.98 -9.93
CA ILE A 124 -12.52 -2.33 -9.59
C ILE A 124 -12.23 -1.23 -10.62
N SER A 125 -12.00 -0.01 -10.13
CA SER A 125 -11.56 1.10 -10.98
C SER A 125 -10.05 1.05 -11.14
N TYR A 126 -9.56 0.90 -12.37
CA TYR A 126 -8.13 0.84 -12.67
C TYR A 126 -7.61 2.14 -13.31
N THR A 127 -6.37 2.47 -13.00
CA THR A 127 -5.56 3.52 -13.64
C THR A 127 -4.19 2.98 -13.99
N SER A 128 -3.62 3.43 -15.10
CA SER A 128 -2.29 3.03 -15.57
C SER A 128 -1.19 3.62 -14.69
N ILE A 129 -0.05 2.94 -14.61
CA ILE A 129 1.14 3.52 -14.00
C ILE A 129 1.59 4.75 -14.79
N THR A 130 2.02 5.79 -14.07
CA THR A 130 2.43 7.10 -14.61
C THR A 130 3.77 6.94 -15.29
N SER A 131 4.05 7.79 -16.26
CA SER A 131 5.38 7.92 -16.84
C SER A 131 6.27 8.93 -16.09
N THR A 132 5.74 9.61 -15.07
CA THR A 132 6.45 10.67 -14.32
C THR A 132 7.31 10.10 -13.19
N SER A 133 8.62 10.29 -13.26
CA SER A 133 9.57 9.88 -12.22
C SER A 133 9.62 10.85 -11.04
N PRO A 134 9.79 10.35 -9.79
CA PRO A 134 10.01 8.95 -9.39
C PRO A 134 8.74 8.10 -9.18
N ALA A 135 7.53 8.68 -9.32
CA ALA A 135 6.30 7.92 -9.11
C ALA A 135 6.02 6.83 -10.14
N ASN A 136 6.70 6.81 -11.29
CA ASN A 136 6.60 5.72 -12.28
C ASN A 136 7.29 4.43 -11.82
N ASP A 137 8.26 4.54 -10.91
CA ASP A 137 8.89 3.39 -10.23
C ASP A 137 7.97 2.84 -9.11
N THR A 138 6.80 3.46 -8.95
CA THR A 138 5.73 3.23 -7.98
C THR A 138 4.36 3.49 -8.67
N THR A 139 3.22 3.70 -7.97
CA THR A 139 1.87 3.59 -8.61
C THR A 139 0.92 4.81 -8.41
N PRO A 140 0.32 5.45 -9.44
CA PRO A 140 0.04 6.90 -9.39
C PRO A 140 -1.37 7.39 -9.79
N LEU A 141 -1.65 8.71 -9.58
CA LEU A 141 -2.88 9.46 -9.98
C LEU A 141 -2.57 10.87 -10.59
N THR A 142 -3.57 11.76 -10.75
CA THR A 142 -3.56 12.98 -11.61
C THR A 142 -2.48 14.03 -11.33
N SER A 143 -1.97 14.06 -10.10
CA SER A 143 -0.60 14.47 -9.77
C SER A 143 0.18 13.18 -9.49
N ALA A 144 1.42 13.04 -9.99
CA ALA A 144 2.10 11.75 -9.88
C ALA A 144 2.31 11.40 -8.39
N GLY A 145 1.92 10.21 -7.94
CA GLY A 145 1.92 9.81 -6.52
C GLY A 145 2.08 8.31 -6.35
N ILE A 146 1.99 7.81 -5.12
CA ILE A 146 2.12 6.35 -4.84
C ILE A 146 0.98 5.85 -3.96
N VAL A 147 0.57 4.60 -4.18
CA VAL A 147 -0.17 3.81 -3.19
C VAL A 147 0.83 2.97 -2.39
N ASP A 148 0.97 3.23 -1.09
CA ASP A 148 2.02 2.63 -0.26
C ASP A 148 1.50 2.16 1.10
N THR A 149 1.44 0.85 1.27
CA THR A 149 1.01 0.20 2.52
C THR A 149 1.97 0.42 3.69
N CYS A 150 3.21 0.83 3.43
CA CYS A 150 4.24 1.07 4.46
C CYS A 150 4.28 2.53 4.94
N THR A 151 3.63 3.46 4.23
CA THR A 151 3.44 4.83 4.72
C THR A 151 2.18 4.89 5.55
N THR A 152 2.24 5.36 6.79
CA THR A 152 1.07 5.36 7.68
C THR A 152 -0.04 6.31 7.21
N LEU A 153 0.33 7.52 6.83
CA LEU A 153 -0.56 8.67 6.66
C LEU A 153 -0.89 8.93 5.20
N PHE A 154 -1.92 9.74 4.95
CA PHE A 154 -2.19 10.27 3.62
C PHE A 154 -1.31 11.50 3.39
N MET A 155 -0.21 11.34 2.67
CA MET A 155 0.77 12.42 2.48
C MET A 155 0.43 13.23 1.24
N ILE A 156 0.49 14.55 1.30
CA ILE A 156 0.31 15.43 0.12
C ILE A 156 1.42 16.47 0.05
N ALA A 157 1.65 17.00 -1.16
CA ALA A 157 2.61 18.05 -1.43
C ALA A 157 2.48 19.26 -0.48
N SER A 158 3.59 19.87 -0.09
CA SER A 158 3.63 20.93 0.93
C SER A 158 2.81 22.17 0.57
N ASP A 159 2.75 22.51 -0.72
CA ASP A 159 1.94 23.60 -1.27
C ASP A 159 0.43 23.28 -1.27
N ALA A 160 0.05 22.00 -1.21
CA ALA A 160 -1.32 21.55 -0.99
C ALA A 160 -1.67 21.38 0.51
N PHE A 161 -0.70 21.05 1.37
CA PHE A 161 -0.92 20.73 2.79
C PHE A 161 -1.15 21.95 3.72
N ALA A 162 -0.69 23.13 3.32
CA ALA A 162 -0.50 24.32 4.18
C ALA A 162 0.57 24.12 5.27
N THR A 163 1.26 25.21 5.63
CA THR A 163 2.58 25.20 6.29
C THR A 163 2.55 24.88 7.81
N THR A 164 2.02 23.74 8.21
CA THR A 164 2.01 23.29 9.61
C THR A 164 2.98 22.15 9.84
N THR A 165 3.73 22.19 10.94
CA THR A 165 4.59 21.08 11.38
C THR A 165 3.80 20.12 12.27
N GLY A 166 3.84 18.82 11.97
CA GLY A 166 3.15 17.77 12.72
C GLY A 166 1.76 17.44 12.18
N LEU A 167 1.06 16.53 12.86
CA LEU A 167 -0.31 16.17 12.49
C LEU A 167 -1.27 17.33 12.73
N LEU A 168 -2.12 17.61 11.75
CA LEU A 168 -3.19 18.58 11.89
C LEU A 168 -4.18 18.13 12.97
N THR A 169 -4.63 19.07 13.80
CA THR A 169 -5.71 18.83 14.75
C THR A 169 -6.90 19.71 14.47
N VAL A 170 -8.09 19.19 14.71
CA VAL A 170 -9.35 19.93 14.59
C VAL A 170 -10.13 19.90 15.90
N THR A 171 -10.89 20.95 16.16
CA THR A 171 -11.88 20.98 17.24
C THR A 171 -13.09 20.13 16.88
N GLY A 172 -13.90 19.74 17.88
CA GLY A 172 -15.17 19.03 17.62
C GLY A 172 -16.08 19.79 16.64
N ALA A 173 -16.20 21.11 16.78
CA ALA A 173 -17.00 21.93 15.86
C ALA A 173 -16.44 21.94 14.43
N GLN A 174 -15.11 21.92 14.26
CA GLN A 174 -14.48 21.80 12.94
C GLN A 174 -14.65 20.41 12.34
N TYR A 175 -14.64 19.35 13.17
CA TYR A 175 -14.91 17.99 12.72
C TYR A 175 -16.37 17.81 12.25
N GLU A 176 -17.34 18.36 12.99
CA GLU A 176 -18.75 18.34 12.58
C GLU A 176 -19.01 19.14 11.28
N ALA A 177 -18.17 20.13 11.00
CA ALA A 177 -18.20 20.91 9.76
C ALA A 177 -17.25 20.37 8.67
N LEU A 178 -16.51 19.30 8.94
CA LEU A 178 -15.51 18.77 8.01
C LEU A 178 -16.21 18.15 6.81
N GLU A 179 -15.83 18.59 5.62
CA GLU A 179 -16.34 18.03 4.37
C GLU A 179 -15.59 16.73 4.01
N SER A 180 -16.19 15.93 3.13
CA SER A 180 -15.47 14.76 2.60
C SER A 180 -14.37 15.18 1.64
N MET A 181 -13.23 14.50 1.71
CA MET A 181 -12.19 14.56 0.69
C MET A 181 -12.51 13.52 -0.40
N TYR A 182 -12.12 13.80 -1.64
CA TYR A 182 -12.42 12.95 -2.78
C TYR A 182 -11.15 12.64 -3.58
N LEU A 183 -10.84 11.36 -3.74
CA LEU A 183 -9.78 10.88 -4.61
C LEU A 183 -10.41 10.40 -5.91
N THR A 184 -9.98 10.95 -7.03
CA THR A 184 -10.51 10.56 -8.34
C THR A 184 -9.44 9.80 -9.11
N MET A 185 -9.80 8.65 -9.65
CA MET A 185 -8.90 7.80 -10.44
C MET A 185 -9.60 7.18 -11.64
N GLY A 186 -8.81 6.75 -12.63
CA GLY A 186 -9.29 5.98 -13.78
C GLY A 186 -8.94 6.62 -15.12
N ASP A 187 -8.43 5.80 -16.04
CA ASP A 187 -7.92 6.30 -17.34
C ASP A 187 -9.04 6.61 -18.33
N LEU A 188 -10.06 5.74 -18.39
CA LEU A 188 -11.17 5.83 -19.36
C LEU A 188 -12.48 6.32 -18.73
N ARG A 189 -12.69 5.98 -17.45
CA ARG A 189 -13.85 6.41 -16.66
C ARG A 189 -13.34 6.79 -15.28
N ALA A 190 -13.45 8.07 -14.95
CA ALA A 190 -13.12 8.57 -13.64
C ALA A 190 -14.11 7.99 -12.60
N THR A 191 -13.58 7.31 -11.60
CA THR A 191 -14.28 6.89 -10.41
C THR A 191 -13.81 7.75 -9.24
N THR A 192 -14.76 8.23 -8.45
CA THR A 192 -14.48 9.05 -7.27
C THR A 192 -14.65 8.22 -6.00
N PHE A 193 -13.61 8.23 -5.18
CA PHE A 193 -13.53 7.55 -3.89
C PHE A 193 -13.63 8.60 -2.79
N GLN A 194 -14.63 8.42 -1.92
CA GLN A 194 -14.95 9.39 -0.88
C GLN A 194 -14.28 9.02 0.44
N PHE A 195 -13.46 9.93 0.95
CA PHE A 195 -13.00 9.95 2.32
C PHE A 195 -13.98 10.75 3.17
N THR A 196 -14.87 10.07 3.89
CA THR A 196 -15.76 10.70 4.87
C THR A 196 -14.95 11.44 5.95
N PRO A 197 -15.57 12.35 6.73
CA PRO A 197 -14.90 12.98 7.86
C PRO A 197 -14.26 11.97 8.82
N ASN A 198 -14.91 10.83 9.08
CA ASN A 198 -14.33 9.77 9.92
C ASN A 198 -13.12 9.08 9.28
N ALA A 199 -13.12 8.93 7.94
CA ALA A 199 -11.97 8.40 7.20
C ALA A 199 -10.77 9.35 7.19
N GLN A 200 -10.98 10.64 7.45
CA GLN A 200 -9.93 11.66 7.47
C GLN A 200 -9.28 11.83 8.85
N ILE A 201 -9.73 11.10 9.87
CA ILE A 201 -9.19 11.21 11.24
C ILE A 201 -8.50 9.91 11.68
N TRP A 202 -7.48 10.07 12.50
CA TRP A 202 -6.85 8.98 13.22
C TRP A 202 -7.84 8.37 14.23
N PRO A 203 -7.83 7.04 14.47
CA PRO A 203 -8.68 6.44 15.49
C PRO A 203 -8.38 7.05 16.87
N ARG A 204 -9.34 7.78 17.44
CA ARG A 204 -9.15 8.54 18.68
C ARG A 204 -8.75 7.66 19.85
N SER A 205 -9.24 6.42 19.89
CA SER A 205 -8.83 5.43 20.89
C SER A 205 -7.34 5.06 20.83
N LEU A 206 -6.67 5.36 19.72
CA LEU A 206 -5.25 5.11 19.48
C LEU A 206 -4.39 6.38 19.52
N ASN A 207 -4.93 7.53 19.97
CA ASN A 207 -4.16 8.78 20.03
C ASN A 207 -2.84 8.66 20.80
N SER A 208 -2.81 7.85 21.86
CA SER A 208 -1.60 7.62 22.66
C SER A 208 -0.49 6.92 21.87
N GLN A 209 -0.82 6.15 20.83
CA GLN A 209 0.17 5.51 19.95
C GLN A 209 0.95 6.52 19.10
N LEU A 210 0.36 7.69 18.85
CA LEU A 210 1.03 8.83 18.21
C LEU A 210 1.74 9.75 19.21
N GLY A 211 1.70 9.44 20.51
CA GLY A 211 2.09 10.38 21.56
C GLY A 211 1.13 11.58 21.70
N GLY A 212 -0.10 11.46 21.18
CA GLY A 212 -1.14 12.48 21.23
C GLY A 212 -1.98 12.45 22.50
N GLU A 213 -2.83 13.47 22.66
CA GLU A 213 -3.78 13.62 23.76
C GLU A 213 -5.07 12.84 23.46
N SER A 214 -5.71 12.26 24.48
CA SER A 214 -6.90 11.39 24.31
C SER A 214 -8.09 12.07 23.62
N ASP A 215 -8.29 13.36 23.87
CA ASP A 215 -9.51 14.08 23.45
C ASP A 215 -9.30 14.89 22.16
N LYS A 216 -8.11 14.80 21.56
CA LYS A 216 -7.78 15.50 20.31
C LYS A 216 -8.28 14.70 19.10
N ILE A 217 -8.67 15.44 18.06
CA ILE A 217 -9.02 14.87 16.76
C ILE A 217 -7.83 15.17 15.84
N TYR A 218 -7.03 14.15 15.57
CA TYR A 218 -5.90 14.24 14.64
C TYR A 218 -6.37 13.86 13.24
N LEU A 219 -6.04 14.68 12.24
CA LEU A 219 -6.26 14.33 10.84
C LEU A 219 -5.15 13.36 10.38
N ILE A 220 -5.46 12.52 9.39
CA ILE A 220 -4.49 11.58 8.80
C ILE A 220 -3.71 12.18 7.64
N THR A 221 -4.11 13.36 7.17
CA THR A 221 -3.40 14.08 6.11
C THR A 221 -2.13 14.69 6.68
N ALA A 222 -1.00 14.54 5.99
CA ALA A 222 0.30 15.07 6.40
C ALA A 222 1.11 15.63 5.23
N ASP A 223 2.10 16.48 5.55
CA ASP A 223 3.04 17.06 4.58
C ASP A 223 4.06 16.01 4.13
N ILE A 224 4.18 15.80 2.82
CA ILE A 224 5.24 14.96 2.23
C ILE A 224 6.62 15.63 2.33
N GLY A 225 6.67 16.95 2.54
CA GLY A 225 7.89 17.75 2.70
C GLY A 225 8.47 18.29 1.39
N THR A 226 7.79 18.08 0.26
CA THR A 226 8.14 18.62 -1.05
C THR A 226 6.94 19.28 -1.71
N THR A 227 7.17 20.36 -2.44
CA THR A 227 6.14 20.99 -3.27
C THR A 227 5.75 20.10 -4.46
N GLY A 228 4.55 20.30 -4.99
CA GLY A 228 4.04 19.55 -6.12
C GLY A 228 4.85 19.77 -7.41
N GLY A 229 4.67 18.86 -8.36
CA GLY A 229 5.37 18.86 -9.65
C GLY A 229 6.76 18.23 -9.61
N GLN A 230 7.14 17.58 -8.50
CA GLN A 230 8.40 16.84 -8.38
C GLN A 230 8.28 15.36 -8.76
N GLY A 231 7.10 14.97 -9.25
CA GLY A 231 6.82 13.62 -9.68
C GLY A 231 6.47 12.66 -8.55
N LEU A 232 6.34 13.16 -7.32
CA LEU A 232 5.78 12.46 -6.16
C LEU A 232 5.08 13.50 -5.28
N ASP A 233 3.80 13.70 -5.57
CA ASP A 233 2.99 14.79 -5.04
C ASP A 233 1.97 14.31 -3.99
N PHE A 234 1.78 12.98 -3.87
CA PHE A 234 1.02 12.37 -2.77
C PHE A 234 1.47 10.92 -2.49
N ILE A 235 1.16 10.45 -1.28
CA ILE A 235 1.23 9.04 -0.87
C ILE A 235 -0.10 8.63 -0.25
N ASP A 236 -0.81 7.70 -0.88
CA ASP A 236 -2.01 7.06 -0.32
C ASP A 236 -1.58 5.92 0.62
N GLY A 237 -1.58 6.21 1.91
CA GLY A 237 -0.99 5.39 2.96
C GLY A 237 -1.95 4.40 3.63
N PHE A 238 -1.40 3.60 4.54
CA PHE A 238 -2.08 2.57 5.32
C PHE A 238 -3.44 2.99 5.89
N VAL A 239 -3.53 4.16 6.56
CA VAL A 239 -4.78 4.56 7.22
C VAL A 239 -5.88 4.90 6.20
N SER A 240 -5.54 5.52 5.08
CA SER A 240 -6.51 5.76 3.99
C SER A 240 -6.89 4.46 3.28
N LEU A 241 -5.94 3.53 3.10
CA LEU A 241 -6.16 2.21 2.50
C LEU A 241 -7.03 1.27 3.35
N GLN A 242 -7.30 1.56 4.62
CA GLN A 242 -8.32 0.83 5.40
C GLN A 242 -9.76 1.02 4.87
N ARG A 243 -9.96 1.98 3.97
CA ARG A 243 -11.29 2.32 3.42
C ARG A 243 -11.55 1.67 2.08
N PHE A 244 -10.54 1.18 1.38
CA PHE A 244 -10.64 0.66 0.03
C PHE A 244 -9.80 -0.60 -0.14
N CYS A 245 -10.23 -1.50 -1.02
CA CYS A 245 -9.36 -2.56 -1.47
C CYS A 245 -8.45 -1.99 -2.56
N SER A 246 -7.13 -2.15 -2.41
CA SER A 246 -6.16 -1.77 -3.42
C SER A 246 -5.64 -2.99 -4.18
N VAL A 247 -5.43 -2.84 -5.49
CA VAL A 247 -5.04 -3.92 -6.39
C VAL A 247 -3.85 -3.46 -7.21
N PHE A 248 -2.77 -4.24 -7.21
CA PHE A 248 -1.55 -3.95 -7.95
C PHE A 248 -1.38 -5.02 -9.02
N SER A 249 -1.66 -4.66 -10.27
CA SER A 249 -1.44 -5.55 -11.42
C SER A 249 -0.08 -5.25 -12.04
N THR A 250 0.83 -6.21 -11.94
CA THR A 250 2.14 -6.12 -12.58
C THR A 250 2.04 -6.37 -14.08
N THR A 251 1.24 -7.36 -14.54
CA THR A 251 1.10 -7.70 -15.97
C THR A 251 0.60 -6.54 -16.81
N ASN A 252 -0.38 -5.79 -16.30
CA ASN A 252 -1.01 -4.69 -17.03
C ASN A 252 -0.51 -3.32 -16.58
N SER A 253 0.55 -3.26 -15.76
CA SER A 253 1.16 -2.01 -15.26
C SER A 253 0.13 -0.99 -14.79
N ARG A 254 -0.74 -1.41 -13.86
CA ARG A 254 -1.90 -0.62 -13.40
C ARG A 254 -2.21 -0.84 -11.93
N VAL A 255 -2.84 0.15 -11.31
CA VAL A 255 -3.40 0.06 -9.97
C VAL A 255 -4.92 0.19 -10.01
N GLY A 256 -5.56 -0.66 -9.20
CA GLY A 256 -7.00 -0.72 -9.02
C GLY A 256 -7.38 -0.32 -7.61
N MET A 257 -8.56 0.28 -7.47
CA MET A 257 -9.18 0.54 -6.18
C MET A 257 -10.68 0.26 -6.24
N VAL A 258 -11.25 -0.17 -5.12
CA VAL A 258 -12.68 -0.44 -4.98
C VAL A 258 -13.15 -0.23 -3.54
N ASN A 259 -14.40 0.22 -3.35
CA ASN A 259 -15.00 0.37 -2.03
C ASN A 259 -15.14 -0.98 -1.32
N THR A 260 -14.91 -1.00 -0.02
CA THR A 260 -15.17 -2.15 0.85
C THR A 260 -16.39 -1.88 1.73
N LYS A 261 -16.82 -2.88 2.50
CA LYS A 261 -17.80 -2.67 3.59
C LYS A 261 -17.34 -1.65 4.65
N TYR A 262 -16.06 -1.27 4.68
CA TYR A 262 -15.48 -0.35 5.65
C TYR A 262 -15.27 1.08 5.14
N THR A 263 -15.55 1.35 3.86
CA THR A 263 -15.40 2.69 3.25
C THR A 263 -16.11 3.77 4.06
N TYR A 264 -17.31 3.46 4.58
CA TYR A 264 -18.16 4.39 5.32
C TYR A 264 -18.21 4.11 6.83
N ALA A 265 -17.30 3.31 7.38
CA ALA A 265 -17.28 3.03 8.81
C ALA A 265 -17.00 4.30 9.63
N THR A 266 -17.65 4.45 10.78
CA THR A 266 -17.54 5.63 11.67
C THR A 266 -16.79 5.30 12.97
N THR A 267 -15.78 4.44 12.89
CA THR A 267 -15.09 3.84 14.05
C THR A 267 -13.96 4.70 14.62
N ASN A 268 -13.42 5.64 13.84
CA ASN A 268 -12.28 6.47 14.26
C ASN A 268 -12.68 7.56 15.28
#